data_AF-A0A7C5EQ43-F1
#
_entry.id   AF-A0A7C5EQ43-F1
#
_cell.length_a   1.000
_cell.length_b   1.000
_cell.length_c   1.000
_cell.angle_alpha   90.00
_cell.angle_beta   90.00
_cell.angle_gamma   90.00
#
_symmetry.space_group_name_H-M   'P 1'
#
loop_
_entity.id
_entity.type
_entity.pdbx_description
1 polymer ?
#
loop_
_entity_poly.entity_id
_entity_poly.type
_entity_poly.pdbx_seq_one_letter_code
_entity_poly.pdbx_strand_id
1 'polypeptide(L)'
;MPAPETLSEREREVLRLVATGATNEQIARQLSISVNTVKVHLRNIFAKLGVASRTEASLLAIREGWVVLEPVSPPPPENPTSAPAVPRPFRLAWPRWAAVAIVALLGVGLAFLALSRFPGRWSAWGKPSPSPVGLLSAQRWAIRSAMPTPRREAIVVPVGGMLYALGGIDSKGVSTALERFDPINNRWEVLPPKPTGVVDAQAAVLSERIYVPGGKDAGGNPVALTEVYDVGLGRWRPAASLPRPLAAYALVAFEGRLLLFGGWDGTRYRDEILRYTPEDDRWDEVARLPFPWGEGSAVVTDDHILLLGGPKDGTRGPALIEFGADLASPKEHPLPPEVVGNRFRAVALTSDLIYLLAEGEGDIPPSLWQYRHRTGTWQRISQPVPNGLPRGAAIAGYGTQIYILGGQTDGRPLALTQEYQALFTIVIPAPTP
;
A
#
# COMPACT_ATOMS: atom_id res chain seq x y z
N MET A 1 -9.45 -35.38 1.28
CA MET A 1 -8.69 -34.74 2.37
C MET A 1 -7.27 -35.25 2.28
N PRO A 2 -6.25 -34.41 2.05
CA PRO A 2 -4.87 -34.88 1.94
C PRO A 2 -4.40 -35.45 3.28
N ALA A 3 -3.82 -36.64 3.25
CA ALA A 3 -3.33 -37.36 4.43
C ALA A 3 -2.08 -36.70 5.04
N PRO A 4 -1.80 -36.89 6.35
CA PRO A 4 -0.62 -36.36 7.05
C PRO A 4 0.73 -36.89 6.52
N GLU A 5 0.71 -37.85 5.59
CA GLU A 5 1.89 -38.34 4.87
C GLU A 5 2.55 -37.27 3.99
N THR A 6 1.87 -36.16 3.71
CA THR A 6 2.39 -35.05 2.89
C THR A 6 3.24 -34.04 3.68
N LEU A 7 3.15 -34.05 5.02
CA LEU A 7 3.96 -33.19 5.89
C LEU A 7 5.28 -33.87 6.24
N SER A 8 6.39 -33.15 6.04
CA SER A 8 7.70 -33.55 6.53
C SER A 8 7.74 -33.64 8.06
N GLU A 9 8.68 -34.41 8.61
CA GLU A 9 8.88 -34.53 10.05
C GLU A 9 9.06 -33.16 10.72
N ARG A 10 9.83 -32.27 10.10
CA ARG A 10 10.06 -30.91 10.60
C ARG A 10 8.81 -30.04 10.59
N GLU A 11 7.95 -30.18 9.59
CA GLU A 11 6.67 -29.48 9.52
C GLU A 11 5.68 -29.98 10.59
N ARG A 12 5.72 -31.28 10.94
CA ARG A 12 4.90 -31.83 12.04
C ARG A 12 5.34 -31.30 13.41
N GLU A 13 6.64 -31.17 13.65
CA GLU A 13 7.17 -30.56 14.87
C GLU A 13 6.71 -29.09 15.01
N VAL A 14 6.82 -28.32 13.94
CA VAL A 14 6.34 -26.93 13.90
C VAL A 14 4.83 -26.88 14.15
N LEU A 15 4.04 -27.77 13.52
CA LEU A 15 2.59 -27.82 13.70
C LEU A 15 2.19 -28.19 15.14
N ARG A 16 2.92 -29.08 15.82
CA ARG A 16 2.72 -29.38 17.25
C ARG A 16 2.89 -28.15 18.13
N LEU A 17 3.98 -27.41 17.95
CA LEU A 17 4.23 -26.19 18.72
C LEU A 17 3.25 -25.07 18.37
N VAL A 18 2.72 -25.08 17.14
CA VAL A 18 1.65 -24.17 16.76
C VAL A 18 0.35 -24.46 17.52
N ALA A 19 0.00 -25.73 17.66
CA ALA A 19 -1.18 -26.19 18.37
C ALA A 19 -1.13 -25.92 19.88
N THR A 20 0.06 -25.79 20.49
CA THR A 20 0.21 -25.37 21.90
C THR A 20 0.14 -23.85 22.11
N GLY A 21 -0.03 -23.07 21.03
CA GLY A 21 -0.10 -21.61 21.09
C GLY A 21 1.26 -20.88 21.09
N ALA A 22 2.37 -21.59 20.84
CA ALA A 22 3.72 -20.99 20.89
C ALA A 22 3.96 -19.96 19.77
N THR A 23 4.51 -18.79 20.09
CA THR A 23 4.82 -17.74 19.09
C THR A 23 5.93 -18.19 18.14
N ASN A 24 6.07 -17.53 16.98
CA ASN A 24 7.14 -17.86 16.02
C ASN A 24 8.55 -17.73 16.63
N GLU A 25 8.73 -16.83 17.60
CA GLU A 25 9.99 -16.68 18.36
C GLU A 25 10.22 -17.85 19.32
N GLN A 26 9.17 -18.32 20.00
CA GLN A 26 9.25 -19.48 20.89
C GLN A 26 9.53 -20.76 20.11
N ILE A 27 8.88 -20.94 18.96
CA ILE A 27 9.11 -22.08 18.05
C ILE A 27 10.55 -22.04 17.52
N ALA A 28 11.02 -20.88 17.06
CA ALA A 28 12.39 -20.69 16.58
C ALA A 28 13.42 -21.06 17.66
N ARG A 29 13.17 -20.63 18.90
CA ARG A 29 14.04 -20.93 20.06
C ARG A 29 14.03 -22.42 20.41
N GLN A 30 12.86 -23.05 20.47
CA GLN A 30 12.73 -24.47 20.83
C GLN A 30 13.33 -25.39 19.76
N LEU A 31 13.16 -25.05 18.49
CA LEU A 31 13.66 -25.85 17.37
C LEU A 31 15.07 -25.46 16.92
N SER A 32 15.70 -24.46 17.56
CA SER A 32 17.02 -23.92 17.19
C SER A 32 17.13 -23.54 15.71
N ILE A 33 16.11 -22.85 15.18
CA ILE A 33 16.06 -22.36 13.80
C ILE A 33 15.73 -20.86 13.76
N SER A 34 15.95 -20.20 12.62
CA SER A 34 15.59 -18.78 12.49
C SER A 34 14.07 -18.57 12.47
N VAL A 35 13.61 -17.40 12.93
CA VAL A 35 12.19 -17.00 12.86
C VAL A 35 11.68 -17.00 11.41
N ASN A 36 12.55 -16.68 10.44
CA ASN A 36 12.21 -16.73 9.01
C ASN A 36 12.01 -18.17 8.52
N THR A 37 12.82 -19.12 9.01
CA THR A 37 12.65 -20.55 8.73
C THR A 37 11.31 -21.07 9.27
N VAL A 38 10.89 -20.62 10.47
CA VAL A 38 9.56 -20.94 11.02
C VAL A 38 8.45 -20.43 10.10
N LYS A 39 8.54 -19.17 9.64
CA LYS A 39 7.55 -18.59 8.71
C LYS A 39 7.45 -19.38 7.40
N VAL A 40 8.56 -19.85 6.86
CA VAL A 40 8.59 -20.70 5.65
C VAL A 40 7.90 -22.04 5.90
N HIS A 41 8.20 -22.72 7.02
CA HIS A 41 7.52 -23.97 7.38
C HIS A 41 6.02 -23.78 7.55
N LEU A 42 5.58 -22.70 8.21
CA LEU A 42 4.15 -22.40 8.36
C LEU A 42 3.44 -22.18 7.03
N ARG A 43 4.06 -21.45 6.11
CA ARG A 43 3.51 -21.26 4.76
C ARG A 43 3.35 -22.59 4.01
N ASN A 44 4.34 -23.47 4.11
CA ASN A 44 4.28 -24.78 3.47
C ASN A 44 3.23 -25.68 4.11
N ILE A 45 3.11 -25.66 5.45
CA ILE A 45 2.07 -26.37 6.19
C ILE A 45 0.69 -25.89 5.74
N PHE A 46 0.46 -24.59 5.65
CA PHE A 46 -0.82 -24.02 5.23
C PHE A 46 -1.19 -24.41 3.80
N ALA A 47 -0.22 -24.34 2.88
CA ALA A 47 -0.42 -24.77 1.50
C ALA A 47 -0.74 -26.27 1.40
N LYS A 48 -0.06 -27.13 2.15
CA LYS A 48 -0.28 -28.58 2.14
C LYS A 48 -1.59 -29.01 2.80
N LEU A 49 -1.99 -28.32 3.87
CA LEU A 49 -3.23 -28.60 4.60
C LEU A 49 -4.46 -27.90 3.99
N GLY A 50 -4.26 -26.97 3.05
CA GLY A 50 -5.35 -26.19 2.44
C GLY A 50 -6.04 -25.23 3.42
N VAL A 51 -5.32 -24.77 4.44
CA VAL A 51 -5.83 -23.89 5.51
C VAL A 51 -5.28 -22.48 5.34
N ALA A 52 -6.09 -21.47 5.67
CA ALA A 52 -5.73 -20.06 5.49
C ALA A 52 -5.08 -19.45 6.73
N SER A 53 -5.22 -20.08 7.89
CA SER A 53 -4.78 -19.49 9.16
C SER A 53 -4.13 -20.49 10.11
N ARG A 54 -3.34 -19.94 11.03
CA ARG A 54 -2.71 -20.67 12.12
C ARG A 54 -3.75 -21.35 13.03
N THR A 55 -4.84 -20.67 13.34
CA THR A 55 -5.93 -21.20 14.18
C THR A 55 -6.61 -22.39 13.49
N GLU A 56 -6.86 -22.28 12.20
CA GLU A 56 -7.44 -23.35 11.39
C GLU A 56 -6.50 -24.55 11.29
N ALA A 57 -5.20 -24.33 11.10
CA ALA A 57 -4.19 -25.38 11.13
C ALA A 57 -4.14 -26.11 12.48
N SER A 58 -4.18 -25.37 13.61
CA SER A 58 -4.23 -25.94 14.95
C SER A 58 -5.50 -26.76 15.20
N LEU A 59 -6.67 -26.23 14.80
CA LEU A 59 -7.95 -26.90 14.95
C LEU A 59 -8.01 -28.19 14.13
N LEU A 60 -7.50 -28.15 12.89
CA LEU A 60 -7.42 -29.32 12.02
C LEU A 60 -6.50 -30.39 12.65
N ALA A 61 -5.33 -29.99 13.14
CA ALA A 61 -4.37 -30.90 13.75
C ALA A 61 -4.90 -31.58 15.04
N ILE A 62 -5.74 -30.88 15.81
CA ILE A 62 -6.41 -31.43 17.00
C ILE A 62 -7.56 -32.35 16.57
N ARG A 63 -8.40 -31.92 15.62
CA ARG A 63 -9.57 -32.67 15.12
C ARG A 63 -9.18 -34.02 14.52
N GLU A 64 -8.10 -34.04 13.74
CA GLU A 64 -7.60 -35.25 13.06
C GLU A 64 -6.66 -36.08 13.96
N GLY A 65 -6.47 -35.69 15.23
CA GLY A 65 -5.68 -36.46 16.21
C GLY A 65 -4.17 -36.43 15.98
N TRP A 66 -3.65 -35.50 15.18
CA TRP A 66 -2.21 -35.39 14.87
C TRP A 66 -1.40 -34.78 16.02
N VAL A 67 -2.07 -34.04 16.90
CA VAL A 67 -1.48 -33.44 18.10
C VAL A 67 -2.25 -33.91 19.33
N VAL A 68 -1.57 -34.65 20.21
CA VAL A 68 -2.06 -34.95 21.55
C VAL A 68 -1.55 -33.84 22.46
N LEU A 69 -2.46 -33.06 23.05
CA LEU A 69 -2.10 -32.13 24.12
C LEU A 69 -1.84 -32.96 25.38
N GLU A 70 -0.56 -33.16 25.73
CA GLU A 70 -0.25 -33.75 27.03
C GLU A 70 -0.74 -32.80 28.14
N PRO A 71 -1.45 -33.30 29.15
CA PRO A 71 -1.79 -32.50 30.31
C PRO A 71 -0.50 -32.04 30.99
N VAL A 72 -0.33 -30.73 31.13
CA VAL A 72 0.78 -30.12 31.85
C VAL A 72 0.77 -30.68 33.28
N SER A 73 1.77 -31.50 33.59
CA SER A 73 2.02 -31.98 34.95
C SER A 73 2.44 -30.78 35.81
N PRO A 74 1.87 -30.59 37.02
CA PRO A 74 2.25 -29.49 37.89
C PRO A 74 3.74 -29.60 38.27
N PRO A 75 4.44 -28.46 38.46
CA PRO A 75 5.86 -28.49 38.80
C PRO A 75 6.09 -29.18 40.16
N PRO A 76 7.27 -29.79 40.38
CA PRO A 76 7.58 -30.46 41.64
C PRO A 76 7.63 -29.46 42.80
N PRO A 77 7.33 -29.89 44.04
CA PRO A 77 7.33 -29.01 45.20
C PRO A 77 8.77 -28.59 45.56
N GLU A 78 9.00 -27.29 45.65
CA GLU A 78 10.18 -26.74 46.33
C GLU A 78 10.12 -27.07 47.83
N ASN A 79 11.21 -27.65 48.34
CA ASN A 79 11.46 -27.85 49.77
C ASN A 79 11.91 -26.53 50.45
N PRO A 80 11.71 -26.39 51.77
CA PRO A 80 11.26 -25.14 52.38
C PRO A 80 12.41 -24.24 52.81
N THR A 81 12.32 -22.94 52.53
CA THR A 81 12.99 -21.91 53.34
C THR A 81 12.11 -20.65 53.43
N SER A 82 11.86 -20.24 54.68
CA SER A 82 11.12 -19.06 55.16
C SER A 82 9.61 -19.00 54.88
N ALA A 83 8.83 -19.38 55.91
CA ALA A 83 7.40 -19.10 55.99
C ALA A 83 7.13 -17.59 56.17
N PRO A 84 6.22 -16.97 55.40
CA PRO A 84 5.51 -15.78 55.85
C PRO A 84 4.33 -16.21 56.75
N ALA A 85 4.12 -15.43 57.81
CA ALA A 85 3.17 -15.69 58.87
C ALA A 85 1.71 -15.85 58.38
N VAL A 86 1.00 -16.81 58.96
CA VAL A 86 -0.43 -17.07 58.77
C VAL A 86 -1.25 -15.83 59.20
N PRO A 87 -2.09 -15.22 58.34
CA PRO A 87 -3.04 -14.22 58.80
C PRO A 87 -4.18 -14.90 59.57
N ARG A 88 -4.43 -14.41 60.79
CA ARG A 88 -5.57 -14.82 61.63
C ARG A 88 -6.90 -14.47 60.94
N PRO A 89 -7.97 -15.25 61.14
CA PRO A 89 -9.28 -14.91 60.58
C PRO A 89 -9.79 -13.59 61.17
N PHE A 90 -10.07 -12.64 60.28
CA PHE A 90 -10.60 -11.32 60.59
C PHE A 90 -12.05 -11.47 61.08
N ARG A 91 -12.32 -11.18 62.36
CA ARG A 91 -13.69 -11.03 62.87
C ARG A 91 -14.16 -9.62 62.54
N LEU A 92 -15.11 -9.50 61.61
CA LEU A 92 -15.72 -8.24 61.22
C LEU A 92 -16.67 -7.77 62.33
N ALA A 93 -16.16 -6.98 63.28
CA ALA A 93 -17.00 -6.23 64.20
C ALA A 93 -17.54 -4.99 63.47
N TRP A 94 -18.84 -4.94 63.22
CA TRP A 94 -19.49 -3.76 62.65
C TRP A 94 -19.31 -2.57 63.59
N PRO A 95 -18.63 -1.49 63.14
CA PRO A 95 -18.54 -0.29 63.96
C PRO A 95 -19.90 0.44 63.92
N ARG A 96 -20.29 1.03 65.05
CA ARG A 96 -21.61 1.66 65.27
C ARG A 96 -22.00 2.74 64.24
N TRP A 97 -21.05 3.26 63.44
CA TRP A 97 -21.32 4.20 62.35
C TRP A 97 -21.92 3.55 61.08
N ALA A 98 -21.82 2.22 60.92
CA ALA A 98 -22.39 1.52 59.76
C ALA A 98 -23.93 1.61 59.72
N ALA A 99 -24.58 1.64 60.88
CA ALA A 99 -26.02 1.86 60.98
C ALA A 99 -26.43 3.30 60.56
N VAL A 100 -25.60 4.30 60.88
CA VAL A 100 -25.83 5.70 60.49
C VAL A 100 -25.70 5.87 58.97
N ALA A 101 -24.73 5.20 58.34
CA ALA A 101 -24.56 5.20 56.89
C ALA A 101 -25.74 4.55 56.14
N ILE A 102 -26.31 3.48 56.69
CA ILE A 102 -27.49 2.81 56.11
C ILE A 102 -28.75 3.70 56.24
N VAL A 103 -28.93 4.39 57.36
CA VAL A 103 -30.06 5.32 57.54
C VAL A 103 -29.92 6.55 56.62
N ALA A 104 -28.70 7.06 56.41
CA ALA A 104 -28.45 8.13 55.45
C ALA A 104 -28.75 7.70 54.00
N LEU A 105 -28.35 6.49 53.61
CA LEU A 105 -28.64 5.92 52.28
C LEU A 105 -30.14 5.67 52.08
N LEU A 106 -30.85 5.22 53.11
CA LEU A 106 -32.31 5.08 53.08
C LEU A 106 -33.02 6.44 52.98
N GLY A 107 -32.50 7.47 53.65
CA GLY A 107 -33.00 8.85 53.54
C GLY A 107 -32.83 9.45 52.14
N VAL A 108 -31.69 9.20 51.48
CA VAL A 108 -31.43 9.63 50.09
C VAL A 108 -32.33 8.85 49.11
N GLY A 109 -32.56 7.56 49.34
CA GLY A 109 -33.49 6.76 48.54
C GLY A 109 -34.95 7.24 48.66
N LEU A 110 -35.38 7.64 49.86
CA LEU A 110 -36.71 8.19 50.10
C LEU A 110 -36.89 9.59 49.49
N ALA A 111 -35.85 10.43 49.51
CA ALA A 111 -35.86 11.73 48.83
C ALA A 111 -35.94 11.58 47.30
N PHE A 112 -35.27 10.57 46.73
CA PHE A 112 -35.34 10.25 45.30
C PHE A 112 -36.73 9.74 44.88
N LEU A 113 -37.36 8.91 45.70
CA LEU A 113 -38.74 8.45 45.51
C LEU A 113 -39.76 9.60 45.64
N ALA A 114 -39.54 10.56 46.54
CA ALA A 114 -40.38 11.75 46.65
C ALA A 114 -40.25 12.68 45.44
N LEU A 115 -39.04 12.83 44.87
CA LEU A 115 -38.83 13.60 43.63
C LEU A 115 -39.45 12.94 42.39
N SER A 116 -39.58 11.61 42.36
CA SER A 116 -40.20 10.88 41.25
C SER A 116 -41.73 10.99 41.17
N ARG A 117 -42.38 11.64 42.14
CA ARG A 117 -43.85 11.77 42.24
C ARG A 117 -44.42 13.07 41.66
N PHE A 118 -43.60 13.95 41.06
CA PHE A 118 -44.08 15.14 40.33
C PHE A 118 -44.09 14.89 38.81
N PRO A 119 -45.25 14.60 38.20
CA PRO A 119 -45.36 14.60 36.75
C PRO A 119 -45.47 16.05 36.28
N GLY A 120 -44.45 16.53 35.58
CA GLY A 120 -44.55 17.79 34.82
C GLY A 120 -43.59 18.87 35.29
N ARG A 121 -42.44 18.92 34.60
CA ARG A 121 -41.73 20.11 34.08
C ARG A 121 -40.23 19.82 33.99
N TRP A 122 -39.86 18.92 33.09
CA TRP A 122 -38.57 18.96 32.40
C TRP A 122 -38.78 18.49 30.94
N SER A 123 -39.44 19.33 30.14
CA SER A 123 -39.22 19.32 28.69
C SER A 123 -38.28 20.48 28.35
N ALA A 124 -36.97 20.25 28.43
CA ALA A 124 -35.96 21.12 27.82
C ALA A 124 -34.56 20.49 27.75
N TRP A 125 -34.43 19.16 27.79
CA TRP A 125 -33.19 18.48 27.42
C TRP A 125 -33.55 17.59 26.25
N GLY A 126 -33.02 17.95 25.08
CA GLY A 126 -33.26 17.23 23.85
C GLY A 126 -33.01 15.75 24.08
N LYS A 127 -33.87 14.91 23.49
CA LYS A 127 -33.53 13.49 23.28
C LYS A 127 -32.06 13.47 22.83
N PRO A 128 -31.17 12.66 23.42
CA PRO A 128 -29.94 12.35 22.72
C PRO A 128 -30.43 11.76 21.40
N SER A 129 -30.37 12.58 20.35
CA SER A 129 -30.37 12.08 18.99
C SER A 129 -29.36 10.95 19.06
N PRO A 130 -29.69 9.71 18.66
CA PRO A 130 -28.64 8.74 18.46
C PRO A 130 -27.69 9.45 17.50
N SER A 131 -26.54 9.89 18.03
CA SER A 131 -25.44 10.31 17.18
C SER A 131 -25.35 9.16 16.21
N PRO A 132 -25.52 9.38 14.89
CA PRO A 132 -25.31 8.30 13.95
C PRO A 132 -23.98 7.72 14.39
N VAL A 133 -23.99 6.43 14.76
CA VAL A 133 -22.79 5.67 15.08
C VAL A 133 -21.78 6.19 14.09
N GLY A 134 -20.80 6.94 14.60
CA GLY A 134 -19.82 7.61 13.78
C GLY A 134 -19.09 6.48 13.09
N LEU A 135 -19.61 6.07 11.94
CA LEU A 135 -19.01 5.13 11.04
C LEU A 135 -17.74 5.82 10.67
N LEU A 136 -16.69 5.49 11.42
CA LEU A 136 -15.29 5.65 11.13
C LEU A 136 -15.10 6.46 9.85
N SER A 137 -15.12 7.79 9.96
CA SER A 137 -14.22 8.58 9.15
C SER A 137 -12.83 8.26 9.71
N ALA A 138 -12.39 7.00 9.54
CA ALA A 138 -11.00 6.65 9.63
C ALA A 138 -10.34 7.64 8.69
N GLN A 139 -9.52 8.53 9.25
CA GLN A 139 -8.81 9.52 8.47
C GLN A 139 -8.00 8.73 7.43
N ARG A 140 -8.51 8.67 6.19
CA ARG A 140 -7.96 7.79 5.14
C ARG A 140 -6.60 8.28 4.69
N TRP A 141 -6.28 9.53 5.01
CA TRP A 141 -5.02 10.19 4.72
C TRP A 141 -4.13 10.27 5.96
N ALA A 142 -2.85 9.94 5.76
CA ALA A 142 -1.81 10.17 6.75
C ALA A 142 -0.61 10.86 6.11
N ILE A 143 0.02 11.77 6.86
CA ILE A 143 1.35 12.28 6.50
C ILE A 143 2.39 11.33 7.06
N ARG A 144 3.37 10.98 6.23
CA ARG A 144 4.50 10.11 6.56
C ARG A 144 5.79 10.93 6.66
N SER A 145 6.88 10.27 7.03
CA SER A 145 8.19 10.90 7.08
C SER A 145 8.52 11.55 5.74
N ALA A 146 9.01 12.78 5.79
CA ALA A 146 9.34 13.55 4.60
C ALA A 146 10.52 12.91 3.85
N MET A 147 10.51 13.02 2.51
CA MET A 147 11.64 12.63 1.68
C MET A 147 12.90 13.40 2.08
N PRO A 148 14.10 12.78 2.09
CA PRO A 148 15.34 13.48 2.40
C PRO A 148 15.60 14.67 1.45
N THR A 149 15.25 14.51 0.17
CA THR A 149 15.38 15.55 -0.86
C THR A 149 14.00 16.00 -1.35
N PRO A 150 13.63 17.29 -1.18
CA PRO A 150 12.42 17.86 -1.79
C PRO A 150 12.48 17.81 -3.32
N ARG A 151 11.51 17.16 -3.96
CA ARG A 151 11.53 16.93 -5.42
C ARG A 151 10.14 17.01 -6.03
N ARG A 152 10.02 17.67 -7.19
CA ARG A 152 8.88 17.53 -8.09
C ARG A 152 9.22 16.61 -9.24
N GLU A 153 8.21 16.00 -9.85
CA GLU A 153 8.32 15.10 -11.00
C GLU A 153 9.27 13.92 -10.75
N ALA A 154 9.37 13.51 -9.49
CA ALA A 154 10.09 12.30 -9.13
C ALA A 154 9.38 11.07 -9.73
N ILE A 155 10.16 10.02 -9.95
CA ILE A 155 9.67 8.71 -10.35
C ILE A 155 9.58 7.86 -9.09
N VAL A 156 8.46 7.21 -8.85
CA VAL A 156 8.28 6.34 -7.68
C VAL A 156 7.79 4.97 -8.10
N VAL A 157 8.48 3.92 -7.66
CA VAL A 157 8.12 2.53 -7.95
C VAL A 157 8.17 1.65 -6.70
N PRO A 158 7.22 0.72 -6.51
CA PRO A 158 7.27 -0.27 -5.44
C PRO A 158 8.18 -1.45 -5.80
N VAL A 159 9.10 -1.84 -4.91
CA VAL A 159 9.92 -3.06 -5.06
C VAL A 159 10.16 -3.70 -3.70
N GLY A 160 9.89 -5.01 -3.57
CA GLY A 160 10.29 -5.80 -2.42
C GLY A 160 9.77 -5.28 -1.07
N GLY A 161 8.59 -4.67 -1.03
CA GLY A 161 8.01 -4.10 0.20
C GLY A 161 8.37 -2.63 0.47
N MET A 162 9.19 -2.02 -0.39
CA MET A 162 9.68 -0.65 -0.24
C MET A 162 9.22 0.21 -1.42
N LEU A 163 9.21 1.53 -1.24
CA LEU A 163 9.04 2.48 -2.35
C LEU A 163 10.39 3.10 -2.70
N TYR A 164 10.71 3.20 -3.98
CA TYR A 164 11.94 3.83 -4.46
C TYR A 164 11.58 5.12 -5.20
N ALA A 165 12.06 6.25 -4.70
CA ALA A 165 11.87 7.58 -5.30
C ALA A 165 13.17 8.05 -5.96
N LEU A 166 13.13 8.29 -7.27
CA LEU A 166 14.31 8.60 -8.08
C LEU A 166 14.09 9.72 -9.09
N GLY A 167 15.17 10.40 -9.50
CA GLY A 167 15.11 11.48 -10.48
C GLY A 167 14.31 12.69 -10.00
N GLY A 168 13.70 13.43 -10.93
CA GLY A 168 12.88 14.61 -10.65
C GLY A 168 13.71 15.90 -10.57
N ILE A 169 13.08 16.97 -10.07
CA ILE A 169 13.67 18.31 -9.96
C ILE A 169 13.69 18.74 -8.51
N ASP A 170 14.88 19.00 -7.98
CA ASP A 170 15.10 19.62 -6.68
C ASP A 170 15.47 21.11 -6.83
N SER A 171 15.87 21.77 -5.74
CA SER A 171 16.25 23.19 -5.75
C SER A 171 17.51 23.51 -6.57
N LYS A 172 18.30 22.50 -6.95
CA LYS A 172 19.52 22.63 -7.74
C LYS A 172 19.33 22.25 -9.21
N GLY A 173 18.15 21.72 -9.57
CA GLY A 173 17.82 21.33 -10.93
C GLY A 173 17.45 19.85 -11.04
N VAL A 174 17.76 19.23 -12.18
CA VAL A 174 17.50 17.82 -12.42
C VAL A 174 18.33 16.96 -11.46
N SER A 175 17.66 16.14 -10.66
CA SER A 175 18.25 15.40 -9.56
C SER A 175 18.69 14.00 -9.97
N THR A 176 19.77 13.51 -9.38
CA THR A 176 20.25 12.12 -9.49
C THR A 176 19.85 11.27 -8.26
N ALA A 177 19.18 11.88 -7.28
CA ALA A 177 18.89 11.22 -6.01
C ALA A 177 18.06 9.93 -6.20
N LEU A 178 18.47 8.87 -5.50
CA LEU A 178 17.70 7.65 -5.30
C LEU A 178 17.49 7.47 -3.80
N GLU A 179 16.24 7.36 -3.38
CA GLU A 179 15.87 7.25 -1.98
C GLU A 179 14.85 6.10 -1.85
N ARG A 180 15.00 5.25 -0.83
CA ARG A 180 14.00 4.23 -0.52
C ARG A 180 13.22 4.58 0.73
N PHE A 181 11.92 4.34 0.71
CA PHE A 181 11.03 4.46 1.84
C PHE A 181 10.57 3.08 2.30
N ASP A 182 10.68 2.86 3.60
CA ASP A 182 10.08 1.75 4.30
C ASP A 182 8.72 2.18 4.88
N PRO A 183 7.61 1.70 4.30
CA PRO A 183 6.27 2.07 4.77
C PRO A 183 5.94 1.52 6.17
N ILE A 184 6.59 0.42 6.59
CA ILE A 184 6.35 -0.23 7.89
C ILE A 184 7.04 0.56 8.99
N ASN A 185 8.31 0.90 8.78
CA ASN A 185 9.11 1.64 9.75
C ASN A 185 8.95 3.17 9.60
N ASN A 186 8.25 3.63 8.56
CA ASN A 186 8.05 5.03 8.21
C ASN A 186 9.40 5.79 8.14
N ARG A 187 10.37 5.24 7.42
CA ARG A 187 11.73 5.78 7.33
C ARG A 187 12.24 5.81 5.90
N TRP A 188 12.97 6.87 5.60
CA TRP A 188 13.69 7.02 4.34
C TRP A 188 15.17 6.68 4.51
N GLU A 189 15.75 6.19 3.43
CA GLU A 189 17.18 5.91 3.31
C GLU A 189 17.67 6.39 1.94
N VAL A 190 18.80 7.11 1.95
CA VAL A 190 19.46 7.57 0.72
C VAL A 190 20.30 6.43 0.18
N LEU A 191 20.16 6.16 -1.12
CA LEU A 191 20.86 5.09 -1.83
C LEU A 191 21.83 5.68 -2.86
N PRO A 192 22.70 4.86 -3.46
CA PRO A 192 23.58 5.31 -4.53
C PRO A 192 22.80 6.01 -5.66
N PRO A 193 23.18 7.24 -6.02
CA PRO A 193 22.42 8.05 -6.97
C PRO A 193 22.48 7.46 -8.38
N LYS A 194 21.44 7.75 -9.18
CA LYS A 194 21.43 7.43 -10.62
C LYS A 194 22.59 8.16 -11.31
N PRO A 195 23.38 7.51 -12.17
CA PRO A 195 24.51 8.19 -12.80
C PRO A 195 24.09 9.39 -13.66
N THR A 196 22.96 9.28 -14.36
CA THR A 196 22.39 10.39 -15.15
C THR A 196 21.10 10.91 -14.53
N GLY A 197 21.05 12.19 -14.16
CA GLY A 197 19.83 12.82 -13.65
C GLY A 197 18.81 13.00 -14.76
N VAL A 198 17.55 12.60 -14.52
CA VAL A 198 16.49 12.69 -15.54
C VAL A 198 15.14 13.18 -14.99
N VAL A 199 14.39 13.85 -15.85
CA VAL A 199 12.97 14.23 -15.69
C VAL A 199 12.15 13.72 -16.87
N ASP A 200 10.82 13.81 -16.80
CA ASP A 200 9.92 13.27 -17.84
C ASP A 200 10.23 11.80 -18.20
N ALA A 201 10.75 11.04 -17.25
CA ALA A 201 10.98 9.60 -17.38
C ALA A 201 9.98 8.84 -16.51
N GLN A 202 9.86 7.54 -16.78
CA GLN A 202 9.19 6.57 -15.94
C GLN A 202 10.11 5.38 -15.69
N ALA A 203 9.85 4.66 -14.61
CA ALA A 203 10.57 3.45 -14.26
C ALA A 203 9.62 2.27 -14.15
N ALA A 204 10.13 1.08 -14.47
CA ALA A 204 9.40 -0.16 -14.33
C ALA A 204 10.30 -1.23 -13.68
N VAL A 205 9.66 -2.21 -13.04
CA VAL A 205 10.33 -3.19 -12.19
C VAL A 205 10.25 -4.56 -12.85
N LEU A 206 11.40 -5.19 -13.06
CA LEU A 206 11.51 -6.58 -13.51
C LEU A 206 12.56 -7.32 -12.68
N SER A 207 12.18 -8.46 -12.08
CA SER A 207 13.08 -9.32 -11.31
C SER A 207 13.96 -8.55 -10.30
N GLU A 208 13.32 -7.74 -9.45
CA GLU A 208 13.96 -6.87 -8.43
C GLU A 208 14.97 -5.85 -8.98
N ARG A 209 14.79 -5.44 -10.24
CA ARG A 209 15.58 -4.38 -10.86
C ARG A 209 14.67 -3.27 -11.34
N ILE A 210 15.11 -2.04 -11.11
CA ILE A 210 14.39 -0.83 -11.51
C ILE A 210 15.03 -0.32 -12.80
N TYR A 211 14.28 -0.38 -13.90
CA TYR A 211 14.73 0.09 -15.21
C TYR A 211 14.23 1.51 -15.45
N VAL A 212 15.14 2.39 -15.86
CA VAL A 212 14.84 3.79 -16.20
C VAL A 212 15.38 4.08 -17.61
N PRO A 213 14.58 3.85 -18.67
CA PRO A 213 15.00 4.09 -20.05
C PRO A 213 14.73 5.52 -20.49
N GLY A 214 15.74 6.29 -20.84
CA GLY A 214 15.58 7.64 -21.38
C GLY A 214 15.21 8.70 -20.34
N GLY A 215 14.37 9.66 -20.74
CA GLY A 215 14.05 10.89 -20.00
C GLY A 215 14.74 12.11 -20.58
N LYS A 216 14.54 13.28 -19.98
CA LYS A 216 15.27 14.51 -20.30
C LYS A 216 16.40 14.74 -19.30
N ASP A 217 17.57 15.08 -19.80
CA ASP A 217 18.72 15.47 -18.99
C ASP A 217 18.57 16.89 -18.40
N ALA A 218 19.59 17.36 -17.68
CA ALA A 218 19.63 18.71 -17.10
C ALA A 218 19.59 19.84 -18.15
N GLY A 219 19.98 19.56 -19.39
CA GLY A 219 19.88 20.49 -20.52
C GLY A 219 18.48 20.49 -21.18
N GLY A 220 17.57 19.63 -20.73
CA GLY A 220 16.25 19.46 -21.32
C GLY A 220 16.24 18.58 -22.57
N ASN A 221 17.36 17.95 -22.92
CA ASN A 221 17.46 17.10 -24.09
C ASN A 221 17.02 15.67 -23.74
N PRO A 222 16.19 15.02 -24.58
CA PRO A 222 15.90 13.62 -24.39
C PRO A 222 17.18 12.79 -24.53
N VAL A 223 17.32 11.75 -23.72
CA VAL A 223 18.43 10.79 -23.78
C VAL A 223 17.93 9.40 -24.13
N ALA A 224 18.80 8.56 -24.71
CA ALA A 224 18.48 7.18 -25.06
C ALA A 224 18.94 6.16 -24.01
N LEU A 225 19.76 6.58 -23.04
CA LEU A 225 20.40 5.68 -22.07
C LEU A 225 19.36 4.94 -21.22
N THR A 226 19.54 3.64 -21.07
CA THR A 226 18.80 2.83 -20.10
C THR A 226 19.68 2.52 -18.91
N GLU A 227 19.29 3.00 -17.73
CA GLU A 227 20.02 2.74 -16.49
C GLU A 227 19.17 1.87 -15.57
N VAL A 228 19.80 0.85 -14.99
CA VAL A 228 19.13 -0.17 -14.19
C VAL A 228 19.73 -0.19 -12.79
N TYR A 229 18.90 0.02 -11.78
CA TYR A 229 19.30 -0.18 -10.39
C TYR A 229 19.00 -1.62 -9.99
N ASP A 230 20.05 -2.36 -9.63
CA ASP A 230 19.93 -3.70 -9.07
C ASP A 230 19.73 -3.60 -7.56
N VAL A 231 18.52 -3.95 -7.07
CA VAL A 231 18.16 -3.79 -5.66
C VAL A 231 18.98 -4.73 -4.77
N GLY A 232 19.30 -5.94 -5.25
CA GLY A 232 20.07 -6.93 -4.49
C GLY A 232 21.53 -6.53 -4.34
N LEU A 233 22.13 -5.94 -5.39
CA LEU A 233 23.52 -5.48 -5.36
C LEU A 233 23.69 -4.03 -4.88
N GLY A 234 22.61 -3.27 -4.80
CA GLY A 234 22.62 -1.87 -4.38
C GLY A 234 23.41 -0.96 -5.33
N ARG A 235 23.41 -1.24 -6.64
CA ARG A 235 24.20 -0.47 -7.62
C ARG A 235 23.51 -0.30 -8.96
N TRP A 236 23.85 0.78 -9.63
CA TRP A 236 23.45 1.05 -11.00
C TRP A 236 24.33 0.33 -12.02
N ARG A 237 23.74 -0.02 -13.15
CA ARG A 237 24.42 -0.51 -14.35
C ARG A 237 23.71 0.01 -15.60
N PRO A 238 24.42 0.16 -16.73
CA PRO A 238 23.78 0.35 -18.02
C PRO A 238 23.06 -0.92 -18.46
N ALA A 239 22.02 -0.75 -19.27
CA ALA A 239 21.40 -1.76 -20.13
C ALA A 239 21.28 -1.19 -21.55
N ALA A 240 20.74 -1.95 -22.50
CA ALA A 240 20.58 -1.48 -23.86
C ALA A 240 19.78 -0.18 -23.93
N SER A 241 20.38 0.80 -24.60
CA SER A 241 19.78 2.08 -24.88
C SER A 241 18.54 1.91 -25.77
N LEU A 242 17.60 2.84 -25.62
CA LEU A 242 16.49 2.99 -26.55
C LEU A 242 17.04 3.18 -27.98
N PRO A 243 16.32 2.73 -29.03
CA PRO A 243 16.71 2.93 -30.43
C PRO A 243 16.82 4.41 -30.82
N ARG A 244 16.24 5.31 -30.02
CA ARG A 244 16.38 6.76 -30.09
C ARG A 244 16.14 7.39 -28.73
N PRO A 245 16.59 8.64 -28.52
CA PRO A 245 16.28 9.38 -27.31
C PRO A 245 14.77 9.61 -27.16
N LEU A 246 14.21 9.33 -25.99
CA LEU A 246 12.79 9.56 -25.69
C LEU A 246 12.60 10.06 -24.26
N ALA A 247 11.64 10.96 -24.09
CA ALA A 247 11.10 11.37 -22.80
C ALA A 247 9.56 11.44 -22.87
N ALA A 248 8.88 11.74 -21.76
CA ALA A 248 7.44 11.88 -21.67
C ALA A 248 6.65 10.67 -22.25
N TYR A 249 7.25 9.48 -22.25
CA TYR A 249 6.63 8.22 -22.66
C TYR A 249 5.84 7.62 -21.49
N ALA A 250 5.00 6.62 -21.78
CA ALA A 250 4.44 5.72 -20.77
C ALA A 250 5.23 4.40 -20.75
N LEU A 251 5.41 3.80 -19.57
CA LEU A 251 6.20 2.58 -19.41
C LEU A 251 5.50 1.62 -18.44
N VAL A 252 5.52 0.33 -18.76
CA VAL A 252 4.98 -0.71 -17.87
C VAL A 252 5.77 -2.01 -18.00
N ALA A 253 5.82 -2.79 -16.93
CA ALA A 253 6.28 -4.17 -16.97
C ALA A 253 5.08 -5.10 -17.23
N PHE A 254 5.17 -5.95 -18.25
CA PHE A 254 4.11 -6.89 -18.64
C PHE A 254 4.74 -8.20 -19.14
N GLU A 255 4.28 -9.34 -18.64
CA GLU A 255 4.77 -10.69 -19.01
C GLU A 255 6.31 -10.82 -19.01
N GLY A 256 6.98 -10.29 -17.98
CA GLY A 256 8.44 -10.38 -17.83
C GLY A 256 9.24 -9.44 -18.74
N ARG A 257 8.57 -8.56 -19.49
CA ARG A 257 9.19 -7.59 -20.42
C ARG A 257 8.79 -6.18 -20.05
N LEU A 258 9.46 -5.18 -20.62
CA LEU A 258 9.00 -3.79 -20.53
C LEU A 258 8.34 -3.40 -21.84
N LEU A 259 7.26 -2.63 -21.74
CA LEU A 259 6.61 -1.99 -22.87
C LEU A 259 6.62 -0.49 -22.66
N LEU A 260 7.20 0.24 -23.62
CA LEU A 260 7.26 1.68 -23.68
C LEU A 260 6.34 2.17 -24.81
N PHE A 261 5.48 3.13 -24.51
CA PHE A 261 4.48 3.66 -25.43
C PHE A 261 4.75 5.14 -25.72
N GLY A 262 4.98 5.46 -26.99
CA GLY A 262 5.15 6.81 -27.50
C GLY A 262 6.32 7.57 -26.88
N GLY A 263 6.09 8.84 -26.55
CA GLY A 263 7.09 9.76 -25.99
C GLY A 263 7.59 10.80 -26.99
N TRP A 264 8.33 11.78 -26.51
CA TRP A 264 8.90 12.89 -27.27
C TRP A 264 10.38 12.65 -27.56
N ASP A 265 10.76 12.72 -28.84
CA ASP A 265 12.14 12.49 -29.31
C ASP A 265 13.02 13.76 -29.38
N GLY A 266 12.50 14.88 -28.89
CA GLY A 266 13.16 16.19 -28.97
C GLY A 266 12.63 17.06 -30.11
N THR A 267 11.96 16.43 -31.08
CA THR A 267 11.34 17.12 -32.22
C THR A 267 9.84 16.88 -32.26
N ARG A 268 9.38 15.64 -32.09
CA ARG A 268 7.97 15.25 -32.17
C ARG A 268 7.63 14.14 -31.18
N TYR A 269 6.34 14.04 -30.90
CA TYR A 269 5.80 12.87 -30.21
C TYR A 269 5.76 11.66 -31.15
N ARG A 270 5.99 10.49 -30.57
CA ARG A 270 6.05 9.20 -31.22
C ARG A 270 4.81 8.39 -30.92
N ASP A 271 4.51 7.47 -31.83
CA ASP A 271 3.44 6.48 -31.74
C ASP A 271 4.01 5.05 -31.57
N GLU A 272 5.33 4.87 -31.54
CA GLU A 272 5.95 3.55 -31.44
C GLU A 272 5.70 2.88 -30.09
N ILE A 273 5.51 1.57 -30.12
CA ILE A 273 5.51 0.71 -28.95
C ILE A 273 6.79 -0.11 -28.97
N LEU A 274 7.68 0.15 -28.01
CA LEU A 274 8.97 -0.52 -27.88
C LEU A 274 8.90 -1.56 -26.77
N ARG A 275 9.47 -2.73 -27.01
CA ARG A 275 9.56 -3.83 -26.04
C ARG A 275 11.00 -4.10 -25.66
N TYR A 276 11.30 -4.08 -24.37
CA TYR A 276 12.58 -4.54 -23.84
C TYR A 276 12.48 -6.00 -23.43
N THR A 277 13.41 -6.81 -23.94
CA THR A 277 13.55 -8.23 -23.58
C THR A 277 14.81 -8.40 -22.73
N PRO A 278 14.69 -8.65 -21.41
CA PRO A 278 15.84 -8.73 -20.51
C PRO A 278 16.84 -9.84 -20.84
N GLU A 279 16.39 -10.93 -21.45
CA GLU A 279 17.23 -12.07 -21.83
C GLU A 279 18.24 -11.71 -22.92
N ASP A 280 17.83 -10.84 -23.84
CA ASP A 280 18.62 -10.42 -24.99
C ASP A 280 19.26 -9.04 -24.82
N ASP A 281 18.93 -8.33 -23.72
CA ASP A 281 19.30 -6.93 -23.48
C ASP A 281 19.08 -6.07 -24.73
N ARG A 282 17.82 -5.99 -25.20
CA ARG A 282 17.48 -5.24 -26.41
C ARG A 282 16.08 -4.65 -26.38
N TRP A 283 15.93 -3.56 -27.12
CA TRP A 283 14.66 -2.93 -27.44
C TRP A 283 14.27 -3.23 -28.89
N ASP A 284 13.07 -3.76 -29.10
CA ASP A 284 12.49 -3.98 -30.42
C ASP A 284 11.20 -3.14 -30.56
N GLU A 285 10.93 -2.59 -31.74
CA GLU A 285 9.61 -2.02 -32.07
C GLU A 285 8.64 -3.18 -32.35
N VAL A 286 7.56 -3.27 -31.58
CA VAL A 286 6.62 -4.39 -31.65
C VAL A 286 5.25 -4.02 -32.22
N ALA A 287 4.87 -2.75 -32.12
CA ALA A 287 3.59 -2.24 -32.59
C ALA A 287 3.63 -0.70 -32.67
N ARG A 288 2.54 -0.10 -33.13
CA ARG A 288 2.33 1.36 -33.11
C ARG A 288 0.94 1.70 -32.59
N LEU A 289 0.87 2.79 -31.85
CA LEU A 289 -0.37 3.45 -31.47
C LEU A 289 -1.02 4.08 -32.71
N PRO A 290 -2.36 4.27 -32.71
CA PRO A 290 -3.05 4.90 -33.83
C PRO A 290 -2.69 6.38 -34.03
N PHE A 291 -2.05 7.00 -33.03
CA PHE A 291 -1.63 8.40 -33.02
C PHE A 291 -0.48 8.59 -32.03
N PRO A 292 0.33 9.67 -32.19
CA PRO A 292 1.40 9.99 -31.25
C PRO A 292 0.89 10.14 -29.82
N TRP A 293 1.68 9.69 -28.85
CA TRP A 293 1.27 9.65 -27.44
C TRP A 293 2.35 10.24 -26.54
N GLY A 294 1.97 10.91 -25.47
CA GLY A 294 2.91 11.46 -24.51
C GLY A 294 2.27 11.92 -23.22
N GLU A 295 3.10 12.17 -22.22
CA GLU A 295 2.73 12.65 -20.88
C GLU A 295 1.73 11.73 -20.14
N GLY A 296 1.57 10.49 -20.61
CA GLY A 296 0.68 9.48 -20.06
C GLY A 296 1.33 8.56 -19.03
N SER A 297 0.60 7.54 -18.62
CA SER A 297 0.98 6.47 -17.71
C SER A 297 0.43 5.16 -18.25
N ALA A 298 1.17 4.06 -18.09
CA ALA A 298 0.68 2.72 -18.41
C ALA A 298 0.59 1.90 -17.13
N VAL A 299 -0.48 1.12 -16.98
CA VAL A 299 -0.68 0.21 -15.83
C VAL A 299 -1.18 -1.14 -16.34
N VAL A 300 -0.82 -2.21 -15.63
CA VAL A 300 -1.33 -3.55 -15.93
C VAL A 300 -2.55 -3.82 -15.05
N THR A 301 -3.60 -4.32 -15.68
CA THR A 301 -4.74 -5.01 -15.05
C THR A 301 -4.75 -6.46 -15.53
N ASP A 302 -5.33 -7.40 -14.78
CA ASP A 302 -5.41 -8.86 -15.09
C ASP A 302 -4.45 -9.30 -16.24
N ASP A 303 -4.95 -9.43 -17.48
CA ASP A 303 -4.18 -9.70 -18.71
C ASP A 303 -4.20 -8.54 -19.73
N HIS A 304 -4.44 -7.31 -19.27
CA HIS A 304 -4.60 -6.11 -20.09
C HIS A 304 -3.65 -5.00 -19.67
N ILE A 305 -3.33 -4.12 -20.62
CA ILE A 305 -2.55 -2.91 -20.38
C ILE A 305 -3.47 -1.72 -20.60
N LEU A 306 -3.59 -0.88 -19.57
CA LEU A 306 -4.31 0.38 -19.64
C LEU A 306 -3.32 1.52 -19.83
N LEU A 307 -3.43 2.19 -20.97
CA LEU A 307 -2.66 3.37 -21.33
C LEU A 307 -3.53 4.62 -21.11
N LEU A 308 -3.16 5.41 -20.11
CA LEU A 308 -3.82 6.66 -19.72
C LEU A 308 -2.97 7.83 -20.15
N GLY A 309 -3.54 8.86 -20.78
CA GLY A 309 -2.72 9.94 -21.30
C GLY A 309 -3.40 10.76 -22.38
N GLY A 310 -2.59 11.57 -23.06
CA GLY A 310 -3.04 12.42 -24.15
C GLY A 310 -2.53 11.93 -25.51
N PRO A 311 -3.42 11.69 -26.49
CA PRO A 311 -3.08 11.83 -27.91
C PRO A 311 -2.36 13.17 -28.14
N LYS A 312 -1.25 13.16 -28.86
CA LYS A 312 -0.47 14.36 -29.22
C LYS A 312 -0.66 14.69 -30.70
N ASP A 313 -1.91 14.61 -31.16
CA ASP A 313 -2.34 14.92 -32.53
C ASP A 313 -2.95 16.34 -32.68
N GLY A 314 -3.11 17.07 -31.56
CA GLY A 314 -3.63 18.44 -31.53
C GLY A 314 -5.15 18.55 -31.67
N THR A 315 -5.87 17.43 -31.77
CA THR A 315 -7.33 17.43 -32.00
C THR A 315 -8.12 16.72 -30.90
N ARG A 316 -7.49 15.79 -30.18
CA ARG A 316 -8.15 14.96 -29.16
C ARG A 316 -7.78 15.39 -27.75
N GLY A 317 -8.74 15.21 -26.84
CA GLY A 317 -8.51 15.26 -25.40
C GLY A 317 -7.84 13.99 -24.89
N PRO A 318 -7.59 13.90 -23.57
CA PRO A 318 -7.03 12.70 -22.97
C PRO A 318 -7.94 11.49 -23.18
N ALA A 319 -7.33 10.30 -23.26
CA ALA A 319 -8.02 9.04 -23.48
C ALA A 319 -7.47 7.93 -22.56
N LEU A 320 -8.31 6.93 -22.34
CA LEU A 320 -7.90 5.65 -21.79
C LEU A 320 -7.95 4.62 -22.91
N ILE A 321 -6.81 4.03 -23.26
CA ILE A 321 -6.73 2.95 -24.24
C ILE A 321 -6.40 1.65 -23.52
N GLU A 322 -7.15 0.61 -23.82
CA GLU A 322 -6.91 -0.75 -23.34
C GLU A 322 -6.33 -1.61 -24.45
N PHE A 323 -5.26 -2.32 -24.13
CA PHE A 323 -4.61 -3.32 -24.98
C PHE A 323 -4.71 -4.71 -24.33
N GLY A 324 -4.91 -5.73 -25.16
CA GLY A 324 -4.60 -7.11 -24.78
C GLY A 324 -3.09 -7.40 -24.89
N ALA A 325 -2.70 -8.63 -24.54
CA ALA A 325 -1.30 -9.08 -24.57
C ALA A 325 -0.66 -9.02 -25.97
N ASP A 326 -1.44 -9.18 -27.03
CA ASP A 326 -0.97 -9.10 -28.42
C ASP A 326 -0.78 -7.67 -28.93
N LEU A 327 -1.18 -6.67 -28.12
CA LEU A 327 -1.18 -5.24 -28.45
C LEU A 327 -2.02 -4.89 -29.71
N ALA A 328 -2.88 -5.81 -30.16
CA ALA A 328 -3.73 -5.62 -31.32
C ALA A 328 -5.10 -5.06 -30.91
N SER A 329 -5.75 -4.37 -31.85
CA SER A 329 -7.13 -3.90 -31.72
C SER A 329 -7.42 -3.12 -30.41
N PRO A 330 -6.70 -2.01 -30.14
CA PRO A 330 -6.90 -1.23 -28.94
C PRO A 330 -8.34 -0.77 -28.77
N LYS A 331 -8.84 -0.83 -27.53
CA LYS A 331 -10.17 -0.33 -27.17
C LYS A 331 -10.06 1.00 -26.45
N GLU A 332 -10.76 2.01 -26.94
CA GLU A 332 -10.81 3.31 -26.29
C GLU A 332 -11.98 3.36 -25.30
N HIS A 333 -11.71 3.85 -24.10
CA HIS A 333 -12.68 4.07 -23.04
C HIS A 333 -12.82 5.57 -22.77
N PRO A 334 -14.06 6.08 -22.63
CA PRO A 334 -14.26 7.48 -22.34
C PRO A 334 -13.74 7.84 -20.93
N LEU A 335 -13.06 8.97 -20.84
CA LEU A 335 -12.77 9.61 -19.55
C LEU A 335 -13.98 10.48 -19.13
N PRO A 336 -14.25 10.62 -17.81
CA PRO A 336 -15.23 11.58 -17.33
C PRO A 336 -14.88 12.99 -17.83
N PRO A 337 -15.87 13.80 -18.23
CA PRO A 337 -15.63 15.17 -18.69
C PRO A 337 -14.86 16.05 -17.69
N GLU A 338 -14.96 15.73 -16.39
CA GLU A 338 -14.27 16.42 -15.31
C GLU A 338 -12.79 16.01 -15.15
N VAL A 339 -12.36 14.92 -15.78
CA VAL A 339 -10.94 14.54 -15.85
C VAL A 339 -10.27 15.44 -16.88
N VAL A 340 -9.86 16.62 -16.40
CA VAL A 340 -9.11 17.58 -17.20
C VAL A 340 -7.63 17.44 -16.85
N GLY A 341 -6.81 17.15 -17.85
CA GLY A 341 -5.39 16.94 -17.65
C GLY A 341 -4.63 16.72 -18.94
N ASN A 342 -3.35 17.09 -18.93
CA ASN A 342 -2.39 16.73 -19.97
C ASN A 342 -1.32 15.77 -19.44
N ARG A 343 -1.06 15.78 -18.12
CA ARG A 343 -0.15 14.84 -17.45
C ARG A 343 -0.91 13.92 -16.53
N PHE A 344 -0.66 12.62 -16.71
CA PHE A 344 -1.32 11.57 -15.96
C PHE A 344 -0.27 10.69 -15.28
N ARG A 345 -0.55 10.33 -14.04
CA ARG A 345 0.18 9.31 -13.30
C ARG A 345 -0.82 8.33 -12.72
N ALA A 346 -0.66 7.06 -13.04
CA ALA A 346 -1.61 6.04 -12.66
C ALA A 346 -0.91 4.90 -11.93
N VAL A 347 -1.63 4.26 -11.01
CA VAL A 347 -1.19 3.03 -10.39
C VAL A 347 -2.37 2.06 -10.24
N ALA A 348 -2.15 0.80 -10.61
CA ALA A 348 -3.06 -0.28 -10.30
C ALA A 348 -2.73 -0.82 -8.90
N LEU A 349 -3.72 -0.84 -8.00
CA LEU A 349 -3.60 -1.48 -6.69
C LEU A 349 -4.06 -2.94 -6.72
N THR A 350 -5.07 -3.21 -7.53
CA THR A 350 -5.53 -4.55 -7.85
C THR A 350 -5.71 -4.63 -9.36
N SER A 351 -6.06 -5.81 -9.87
CA SER A 351 -6.39 -5.93 -11.29
C SER A 351 -7.65 -5.18 -11.71
N ASP A 352 -8.51 -4.77 -10.78
CA ASP A 352 -9.72 -3.99 -11.08
C ASP A 352 -9.56 -2.50 -10.72
N LEU A 353 -8.78 -2.18 -9.68
CA LEU A 353 -8.78 -0.86 -9.07
C LEU A 353 -7.54 -0.06 -9.45
N ILE A 354 -7.75 0.97 -10.27
CA ILE A 354 -6.72 1.90 -10.71
C ILE A 354 -6.95 3.25 -10.03
N TYR A 355 -5.87 3.85 -9.53
CA TYR A 355 -5.86 5.24 -9.07
C TYR A 355 -5.10 6.11 -10.06
N LEU A 356 -5.68 7.25 -10.38
CA LEU A 356 -5.18 8.20 -11.36
C LEU A 356 -5.02 9.56 -10.70
N LEU A 357 -3.80 10.08 -10.71
CA LEU A 357 -3.52 11.49 -10.46
C LEU A 357 -3.49 12.20 -11.81
N ALA A 358 -4.47 13.08 -12.02
CA ALA A 358 -4.58 13.90 -13.22
C ALA A 358 -4.15 15.34 -12.90
N GLU A 359 -3.23 15.86 -13.70
CA GLU A 359 -2.73 17.22 -13.58
C GLU A 359 -3.11 18.03 -14.82
N GLY A 360 -3.80 19.15 -14.57
CA GLY A 360 -4.21 20.12 -15.59
C GLY A 360 -3.14 21.14 -15.92
N GLU A 361 -3.26 21.72 -17.11
CA GLU A 361 -2.49 22.89 -17.51
C GLU A 361 -3.01 24.17 -16.84
N GLY A 362 -2.17 25.21 -16.77
CA GLY A 362 -2.54 26.49 -16.15
C GLY A 362 -2.88 26.33 -14.67
N ASP A 363 -3.95 26.97 -14.18
CA ASP A 363 -4.30 27.05 -12.76
C ASP A 363 -5.22 25.92 -12.26
N ILE A 364 -5.51 24.91 -13.10
CA ILE A 364 -6.38 23.78 -12.72
C ILE A 364 -5.70 22.89 -11.66
N PRO A 365 -6.26 22.78 -10.43
CA PRO A 365 -5.62 21.99 -9.37
C PRO A 365 -5.61 20.49 -9.71
N PRO A 366 -4.57 19.74 -9.29
CA PRO A 366 -4.53 18.30 -9.46
C PRO A 366 -5.75 17.60 -8.86
N SER A 367 -6.14 16.48 -9.47
CA SER A 367 -7.28 15.69 -9.02
C SER A 367 -6.94 14.21 -8.95
N LEU A 368 -7.44 13.54 -7.91
CA LEU A 368 -7.27 12.11 -7.70
C LEU A 368 -8.58 11.39 -8.03
N TRP A 369 -8.45 10.38 -8.88
CA TRP A 369 -9.54 9.58 -9.40
C TRP A 369 -9.30 8.10 -9.13
N GLN A 370 -10.38 7.37 -9.02
CA GLN A 370 -10.42 5.93 -8.95
C GLN A 370 -11.19 5.43 -10.15
N TYR A 371 -10.62 4.46 -10.87
CA TYR A 371 -11.24 3.76 -11.98
C TYR A 371 -11.38 2.29 -11.63
N ARG A 372 -12.57 1.74 -11.86
CA ARG A 372 -12.83 0.30 -11.78
C ARG A 372 -12.90 -0.26 -13.20
N HIS A 373 -11.91 -1.07 -13.54
CA HIS A 373 -11.73 -1.61 -14.89
C HIS A 373 -12.90 -2.50 -15.32
N ARG A 374 -13.38 -3.40 -14.46
CA ARG A 374 -14.44 -4.36 -14.81
C ARG A 374 -15.79 -3.72 -15.07
N THR A 375 -16.10 -2.62 -14.37
CA THR A 375 -17.37 -1.91 -14.50
C THR A 375 -17.26 -0.67 -15.37
N GLY A 376 -16.05 -0.24 -15.73
CA GLY A 376 -15.80 1.02 -16.44
C GLY A 376 -16.19 2.27 -15.63
N THR A 377 -16.33 2.16 -14.31
CA THR A 377 -16.86 3.26 -13.49
C THR A 377 -15.74 4.11 -12.91
N TRP A 378 -15.93 5.42 -13.01
CA TRP A 378 -15.04 6.42 -12.43
C TRP A 378 -15.61 7.01 -11.16
N GLN A 379 -14.73 7.31 -10.20
CA GLN A 379 -15.08 7.99 -8.96
C GLN A 379 -13.98 8.99 -8.60
N ARG A 380 -14.36 10.25 -8.38
CA ARG A 380 -13.43 11.24 -7.83
C ARG A 380 -13.22 11.00 -6.34
N ILE A 381 -11.98 11.07 -5.88
CA ILE A 381 -11.66 11.01 -4.45
C ILE A 381 -11.72 12.42 -3.87
N SER A 382 -12.90 12.79 -3.37
CA SER A 382 -13.23 14.09 -2.76
C SER A 382 -13.26 13.97 -1.24
N GLN A 383 -12.10 14.00 -0.60
CA GLN A 383 -11.95 14.16 0.85
C GLN A 383 -10.85 15.20 1.09
N PRO A 384 -10.83 15.92 2.24
CA PRO A 384 -9.78 16.89 2.50
C PRO A 384 -8.42 16.19 2.47
N VAL A 385 -7.68 16.41 1.38
CA VAL A 385 -6.32 15.93 1.22
C VAL A 385 -5.45 16.83 2.10
N PRO A 386 -4.73 16.28 3.11
CA PRO A 386 -3.90 17.10 3.97
C PRO A 386 -2.85 17.85 3.15
N ASN A 387 -2.79 19.18 3.24
CA ASN A 387 -1.93 20.05 2.41
C ASN A 387 -2.26 20.09 0.90
N GLY A 388 -3.43 19.58 0.50
CA GLY A 388 -3.83 19.51 -0.92
C GLY A 388 -3.03 18.48 -1.73
N LEU A 389 -3.38 18.33 -3.01
CA LEU A 389 -2.60 17.53 -3.96
C LEU A 389 -1.55 18.44 -4.61
N PRO A 390 -0.25 18.21 -4.40
CA PRO A 390 0.78 19.03 -5.02
C PRO A 390 0.89 18.71 -6.53
N ARG A 391 1.31 19.71 -7.31
CA ARG A 391 1.59 19.51 -8.75
C ARG A 391 2.92 18.81 -8.96
N GLY A 392 3.07 18.07 -10.05
CA GLY A 392 4.25 17.26 -10.33
C GLY A 392 4.48 16.19 -9.27
N ALA A 393 3.43 15.72 -8.60
CA ALA A 393 3.58 14.70 -7.57
C ALA A 393 3.69 13.31 -8.22
N ALA A 394 4.46 12.44 -7.59
CA ALA A 394 4.50 11.04 -7.98
C ALA A 394 3.41 10.25 -7.25
N ILE A 395 2.90 9.19 -7.87
CA ILE A 395 1.98 8.25 -7.23
C ILE A 395 2.57 6.84 -7.30
N ALA A 396 2.43 6.08 -6.21
CA ALA A 396 2.79 4.67 -6.17
C ALA A 396 1.80 3.89 -5.29
N GLY A 397 1.68 2.60 -5.55
CA GLY A 397 0.80 1.68 -4.83
C GLY A 397 1.63 0.70 -4.02
N TYR A 398 1.24 0.45 -2.78
CA TYR A 398 1.84 -0.58 -1.94
C TYR A 398 0.78 -1.20 -1.03
N GLY A 399 0.60 -2.52 -1.14
CA GLY A 399 -0.41 -3.25 -0.37
C GLY A 399 -1.82 -2.72 -0.61
N THR A 400 -2.40 -2.11 0.41
CA THR A 400 -3.78 -1.54 0.36
C THR A 400 -3.78 -0.01 0.30
N GLN A 401 -2.60 0.58 0.15
CA GLN A 401 -2.35 2.01 0.25
C GLN A 401 -1.82 2.55 -1.08
N ILE A 402 -2.18 3.79 -1.40
CA ILE A 402 -1.44 4.60 -2.37
C ILE A 402 -0.60 5.63 -1.63
N TYR A 403 0.51 6.01 -2.23
CA TYR A 403 1.40 7.04 -1.74
C TYR A 403 1.50 8.14 -2.78
N ILE A 404 1.42 9.39 -2.33
CA ILE A 404 1.66 10.58 -3.15
C ILE A 404 2.90 11.27 -2.60
N LEU A 405 3.91 11.44 -3.45
CA LEU A 405 5.24 11.85 -3.04
C LEU A 405 5.70 13.08 -3.79
N GLY A 406 6.31 14.00 -3.05
CA GLY A 406 6.93 15.20 -3.58
C GLY A 406 5.94 16.18 -4.17
N GLY A 407 6.27 16.65 -5.38
CA GLY A 407 5.54 17.70 -6.08
C GLY A 407 6.03 19.09 -5.71
N GLN A 408 5.21 20.10 -5.97
CA GLN A 408 5.56 21.50 -5.75
C GLN A 408 4.39 22.34 -5.23
N THR A 409 4.76 23.42 -4.55
CA THR A 409 3.88 24.57 -4.24
C THR A 409 4.61 25.83 -4.69
N ASP A 410 3.96 26.66 -5.50
CA ASP A 410 4.52 27.92 -6.03
C ASP A 410 5.91 27.75 -6.67
N GLY A 411 6.07 26.67 -7.44
CA GLY A 411 7.33 26.33 -8.12
C GLY A 411 8.41 25.72 -7.21
N ARG A 412 8.21 25.67 -5.89
CA ARG A 412 9.17 25.10 -4.93
C ARG A 412 8.95 23.60 -4.74
N PRO A 413 9.97 22.75 -4.95
CA PRO A 413 9.88 21.32 -4.69
C PRO A 413 9.54 21.00 -3.23
N LEU A 414 8.75 19.95 -3.02
CA LEU A 414 8.31 19.48 -1.71
C LEU A 414 8.96 18.13 -1.36
N ALA A 415 9.17 17.90 -0.06
CA ALA A 415 9.57 16.61 0.49
C ALA A 415 8.35 15.80 1.02
N LEU A 416 7.14 16.17 0.59
CA LEU A 416 5.90 15.64 1.12
C LEU A 416 5.78 14.13 0.84
N THR A 417 5.32 13.35 1.82
CA THR A 417 4.91 11.96 1.64
C THR A 417 3.52 11.80 2.25
N GLN A 418 2.52 11.68 1.39
CA GLN A 418 1.12 11.44 1.76
C GLN A 418 0.79 9.97 1.51
N GLU A 419 0.12 9.34 2.46
CA GLU A 419 -0.43 8.00 2.32
C GLU A 419 -1.95 8.07 2.31
N TYR A 420 -2.59 7.30 1.42
CA TYR A 420 -4.03 7.11 1.39
C TYR A 420 -4.40 5.63 1.46
N GLN A 421 -5.23 5.29 2.44
CA GLN A 421 -5.82 3.97 2.61
C GLN A 421 -6.91 3.75 1.55
N ALA A 422 -6.55 3.06 0.47
CA ALA A 422 -7.40 2.86 -0.71
C ALA A 422 -8.41 1.70 -0.52
N LEU A 423 -7.93 0.57 -0.02
CA LEU A 423 -8.77 -0.61 0.27
C LEU A 423 -9.02 -0.73 1.77
N PHE A 424 -10.28 -0.90 2.19
CA PHE A 424 -10.64 -1.09 3.59
C PHE A 424 -11.94 -1.91 3.69
N THR A 425 -12.09 -2.64 4.79
CA THR A 425 -13.30 -3.40 5.08
C THR A 425 -14.11 -2.65 6.13
N ILE A 426 -15.36 -2.30 5.80
CA ILE A 426 -16.31 -1.81 6.80
C ILE A 426 -17.01 -3.03 7.39
N VAL A 427 -16.74 -3.33 8.66
CA VAL A 427 -17.53 -4.31 9.41
C VAL A 427 -18.75 -3.58 9.96
N ILE A 428 -19.93 -3.86 9.41
CA ILE A 428 -21.20 -3.37 9.95
C ILE A 428 -21.64 -4.37 11.02
N PRO A 429 -21.65 -4.01 12.32
CA PRO A 429 -22.17 -4.91 13.35
C PRO A 429 -23.66 -5.14 13.11
N ALA A 430 -24.10 -6.40 13.23
CA ALA A 430 -25.52 -6.75 13.12
C ALA A 430 -26.30 -6.06 14.25
N PRO A 431 -27.52 -5.54 13.98
CA PRO A 431 -28.39 -5.06 15.06
C PRO A 431 -28.67 -6.22 16.01
N THR A 432 -28.41 -6.01 17.30
CA THR A 432 -28.81 -6.97 18.34
C THR A 432 -30.33 -7.12 18.34
N PRO A 433 -30.86 -8.36 18.36
CA PRO A 433 -32.29 -8.63 18.27
C PRO A 433 -33.10 -8.09 19.43
#